data_AF-A0A946BHW6-F1
#
_entry.id   AF-A0A946BHW6-F1
#
_cell.length_a   1.000
_cell.length_b   1.000
_cell.length_c   1.000
_cell.angle_alpha   90.00
_cell.angle_beta   90.00
_cell.angle_gamma   90.00
#
_symmetry.space_group_name_H-M   'P 1'
#
loop_
_entity.id
_entity.type
_entity.pdbx_description
1 polymer ?
#
loop_
_entity_poly.entity_id
_entity_poly.type
_entity_poly.pdbx_seq_one_letter_code
_entity_poly.pdbx_strand_id
1 'polypeptide(L)' 'KSFKDVWENSQVFNTLRDFNNLEGKCGICEFKQVCAGCRARAYEATGSYLAQEPLCSYKPQKAQ' A
#
# COMPACT_ATOMS: atom_id res chain seq x y z
N LYS A 1 -22.97 0.62 11.30
CA LYS A 1 -21.70 0.08 11.85
C LYS A 1 -21.16 1.11 12.84
N SER A 2 -20.63 0.69 13.99
CA SER A 2 -19.92 1.64 14.86
C SER A 2 -18.58 2.03 14.22
N PHE A 3 -17.98 3.13 14.68
CA PHE A 3 -16.64 3.53 14.25
C PHE A 3 -15.62 2.41 14.52
N LYS A 4 -15.71 1.79 15.70
CA LYS A 4 -14.88 0.65 16.10
C LYS A 4 -15.01 -0.50 15.10
N ASP A 5 -16.23 -0.87 14.72
CA ASP A 5 -16.45 -1.95 13.76
C ASP A 5 -15.84 -1.64 12.38
N VAL A 6 -15.95 -0.39 11.91
CA VAL A 6 -15.36 0.03 10.64
C VAL A 6 -13.83 -0.03 10.72
N TRP A 7 -13.26 0.50 11.80
CA TRP A 7 -11.82 0.52 12.02
C TRP A 7 -11.25 -0.90 12.09
N GLU A 8 -11.87 -1.81 12.85
CA GLU A 8 -11.36 -3.16 13.09
C GLU A 8 -11.67 -4.14 11.95
N ASN A 9 -12.84 -4.01 11.30
CA ASN A 9 -13.37 -5.07 10.44
C ASN A 9 -13.63 -4.66 8.99
N SER A 10 -13.37 -3.41 8.57
CA SER A 10 -13.52 -3.09 7.15
C SER A 10 -12.44 -3.79 6.32
N GLN A 11 -12.87 -4.31 5.16
CA GLN A 11 -11.96 -4.96 4.22
C GLN A 11 -10.84 -4.01 3.79
N VAL A 12 -11.16 -2.77 3.44
CA VAL A 12 -10.17 -1.77 3.00
C VAL A 12 -9.08 -1.54 4.07
N PHE A 13 -9.47 -1.30 5.33
CA PHE A 13 -8.47 -1.08 6.38
C PHE A 13 -7.63 -2.33 6.64
N ASN A 14 -8.23 -3.51 6.64
CA ASN A 14 -7.50 -4.75 6.87
C ASN A 14 -6.54 -5.08 5.72
N THR A 15 -6.95 -4.89 4.46
CA THR A 15 -6.07 -5.05 3.31
C THR A 15 -4.90 -4.06 3.33
N LEU A 16 -5.15 -2.79 3.71
CA LEU A 16 -4.09 -1.77 3.78
C LEU A 16 -3.09 -1.99 4.94
N ARG A 17 -3.52 -2.65 6.02
CA ARG A 17 -2.63 -2.98 7.16
C ARG A 17 -1.72 -4.17 6.88
N ASP A 18 -2.08 -5.03 5.95
CA ASP A 18 -1.24 -6.13 5.51
C ASP A 18 -0.35 -5.70 4.33
N PHE A 19 0.89 -5.33 4.65
CA PHE A 19 1.90 -4.88 3.69
C PHE A 19 2.34 -5.97 2.69
N ASN A 20 1.90 -7.22 2.85
CA ASN A 20 2.15 -8.25 1.85
C ASN A 20 1.23 -8.10 0.63
N ASN A 21 0.14 -7.35 0.75
CA ASN A 21 -0.77 -7.05 -0.36
C ASN A 21 -0.23 -5.95 -1.29
N LEU A 22 0.87 -5.27 -0.92
CA LEU A 22 1.45 -4.23 -1.78
C LEU A 22 2.04 -4.85 -3.05
N GLU A 23 1.71 -4.24 -4.19
CA GLU A 23 2.13 -4.71 -5.51
C GLU A 23 3.35 -3.92 -6.02
N GLY A 24 3.93 -4.41 -7.12
CA GLY A 24 5.04 -3.76 -7.82
C GLY A 24 6.26 -3.55 -6.91
N LYS A 25 6.98 -2.44 -7.13
CA LYS A 25 8.19 -2.15 -6.35
C LYS A 25 7.92 -1.99 -4.84
N CYS A 26 6.71 -1.56 -4.46
CA CYS A 26 6.34 -1.38 -3.06
C CYS A 26 6.23 -2.72 -2.32
N GLY A 27 5.84 -3.81 -3.01
CA GLY A 27 5.75 -5.16 -2.42
C GLY A 27 7.08 -5.75 -1.96
N ILE A 28 8.16 -5.40 -2.66
CA ILE A 28 9.53 -5.88 -2.39
C ILE A 28 10.42 -4.87 -1.65
N CYS A 29 9.93 -3.64 -1.46
CA CYS A 29 10.67 -2.56 -0.82
C CYS A 29 10.98 -2.85 0.66
N GLU A 30 12.23 -2.63 1.06
CA GLU A 30 12.71 -2.70 2.45
C GLU A 30 12.00 -1.72 3.39
N PHE A 31 11.43 -0.63 2.85
CA PHE A 31 10.71 0.39 3.61
C PHE A 31 9.19 0.19 3.64
N LYS A 32 8.66 -0.93 3.12
CA LYS A 32 7.21 -1.11 2.94
C LYS A 32 6.39 -1.05 4.23
N GLN A 33 6.99 -1.40 5.38
CA GLN A 33 6.34 -1.35 6.70
C GLN A 33 6.19 0.07 7.28
N VAL A 34 6.99 1.04 6.80
CA VAL A 34 7.00 2.41 7.33
C VAL A 34 6.48 3.42 6.32
N CYS A 35 6.82 3.25 5.05
CA CYS A 35 6.44 4.20 4.00
C CYS A 35 5.13 3.79 3.35
N ALA A 36 5.06 2.54 2.87
CA ALA A 36 4.01 1.97 2.02
C ALA A 36 3.63 2.79 0.77
N GLY A 37 4.13 4.02 0.57
CA GLY A 37 3.72 4.96 -0.48
C GLY A 37 2.33 5.56 -0.24
N CYS A 38 1.98 6.62 -0.97
CA CYS A 38 0.64 7.20 -0.96
C CYS A 38 -0.35 6.28 -1.68
N ARG A 39 -1.30 5.69 -0.93
CA ARG A 39 -2.30 4.75 -1.46
C ARG A 39 -3.35 5.45 -2.32
N ALA A 40 -3.67 6.71 -2.01
CA ALA A 40 -4.58 7.54 -2.80
C ALA A 40 -4.02 7.81 -4.21
N ARG A 41 -2.72 8.15 -4.33
CA ARG A 41 -2.07 8.34 -5.64
C ARG A 41 -1.97 7.05 -6.43
N ALA A 42 -1.71 5.91 -5.77
CA ALA A 42 -1.74 4.62 -6.44
C ALA A 42 -3.13 4.32 -7.04
N TYR A 43 -4.20 4.57 -6.28
CA TYR A 43 -5.57 4.40 -6.75
C TYR A 43 -5.95 5.34 -7.88
N GLU A 44 -5.61 6.64 -7.77
CA GLU A 44 -5.89 7.63 -8.81
C GLU A 44 -5.21 7.28 -10.13
N ALA A 45 -3.94 6.83 -10.09
CA ALA A 45 -3.18 6.51 -11.28
C ALA A 45 -3.54 5.15 -11.91
N THR A 46 -3.99 4.16 -11.12
CA THR A 46 -4.09 2.76 -11.58
C THR A 46 -5.44 2.09 -11.34
N GLY A 47 -6.32 2.70 -10.54
CA GLY A 47 -7.52 2.04 -10.01
C GLY A 47 -7.25 1.03 -8.89
N SER A 48 -5.99 0.78 -8.50
CA SER A 48 -5.61 -0.08 -7.38
C SER A 48 -4.88 0.72 -6.30
N TYR A 49 -5.44 0.77 -5.09
CA TYR A 49 -4.77 1.38 -3.93
C TYR A 49 -3.61 0.51 -3.39
N LEU A 50 -3.45 -0.70 -3.92
CA LEU A 50 -2.37 -1.64 -3.60
C LEU A 50 -1.20 -1.54 -4.57
N ALA A 51 -1.40 -0.91 -5.72
CA ALA A 51 -0.36 -0.66 -6.70
C ALA A 51 0.81 0.15 -6.10
N GLN A 52 1.93 0.12 -6.82
CA GLN A 52 3.08 0.95 -6.49
C GLN A 52 2.74 2.44 -6.59
N GLU A 53 3.35 3.24 -5.73
CA GLU A 53 3.21 4.69 -5.79
C GLU A 53 4.01 5.26 -6.97
N PRO A 54 3.38 6.00 -7.90
CA PRO A 54 4.00 6.36 -9.17
C PRO A 54 5.09 7.42 -9.05
N LEU A 55 5.06 8.28 -8.02
CA LEU A 55 6.01 9.39 -7.86
C LEU A 55 7.26 9.05 -7.03
N CYS A 56 7.32 7.86 -6.44
CA CYS A 56 8.46 7.41 -5.67
C CYS A 56 9.67 7.19 -6.60
N SER A 57 10.78 7.90 -6.41
CA SER A 57 12.01 7.72 -7.21
C SER A 57 12.90 6.57 -6.72
N TYR A 58 12.62 6.05 -5.52
CA TYR A 58 13.42 5.00 -4.90
C TYR A 58 13.29 3.66 -5.64
N LYS A 59 14.42 2.97 -5.76
CA LYS A 59 14.51 1.60 -6.31
C LYS A 59 14.90 0.64 -5.18
N PRO A 60 14.04 -0.34 -4.84
CA PRO A 60 14.37 -1.33 -3.82
C PRO A 60 15.66 -2.08 -4.12
N GLN A 61 16.45 -2.41 -3.10
CA GLN A 61 17.66 -3.22 -3.27
C GLN A 61 17.36 -4.60 -3.86
N LYS A 62 16.20 -5.18 -3.52
CA LYS A 62 15.74 -6.48 -4.03
C LYS A 62 15.31 -6.46 -5.51
N ALA A 63 15.27 -5.29 -6.14
CA ALA A 63 14.93 -5.13 -7.55
C ALA A 63 16.16 -5.07 -8.48
N GLN A 64 17.37 -5.11 -7.90
CA GLN A 64 18.66 -5.18 -8.60
C GLN A 64 19.13 -6.63 -8.70
#